data_AF-A0A0P6WWB8-F1
#
_entry.id   AF-A0A0P6WWB8-F1
#
_cell.length_a   1.000
_cell.length_b   1.000
_cell.length_c   1.000
_cell.angle_alpha   90.00
_cell.angle_beta   90.00
_cell.angle_gamma   90.00
#
_symmetry.space_group_name_H-M   'P 1'
#
loop_
_entity.id
_entity.type
_entity.pdbx_description
1 polymer ?
#
loop_
_entity_poly.entity_id
_entity_poly.type
_entity_poly.pdbx_seq_one_letter_code
_entity_poly.pdbx_strand_id
1 'polypeptide(L)'
;MAWILRLDETKLSEALHGLAEVGVVHEAEPGVWVVTHFAERQDADTPAERVANHRKDVTKRYKNRNERVTKRYVEEEIEEDKEKEEEKEVEVDAEAKSGGDQKPDDDYFSPTMKPLIQAFSAATGIHAPIGGGGQTRRWHDAMLELMRMRASPEEIDATCREMLAQGLKIAGPWSILNGVNVFRSRQRAPKNGKKQDVDEIIREYISENPKV
;
A
#
# COMPACT_ATOMS: atom_id res chain seq x y z
N MET A 1 -17.40 19.64 23.71
CA MET A 1 -17.57 18.61 22.66
C MET A 1 -18.83 18.81 21.81
N ALA A 2 -19.97 19.19 22.40
CA ALA A 2 -21.26 19.38 21.70
C ALA A 2 -21.20 20.23 20.42
N TRP A 3 -20.53 21.40 20.46
CA TRP A 3 -20.30 22.23 19.26
C TRP A 3 -19.66 21.43 18.13
N ILE A 4 -18.51 20.79 18.39
CA ILE A 4 -17.71 20.11 17.36
C ILE A 4 -18.54 19.05 16.64
N LEU A 5 -19.39 18.35 17.39
CA LEU A 5 -20.28 17.31 16.88
C LEU A 5 -21.62 17.85 16.34
N ARG A 6 -21.87 19.15 16.47
CA ARG A 6 -23.14 19.83 16.15
C ARG A 6 -24.35 19.14 16.81
N LEU A 7 -24.18 18.73 18.06
CA LEU A 7 -25.22 18.08 18.86
C LEU A 7 -25.66 18.98 20.01
N ASP A 8 -26.94 18.87 20.36
CA ASP A 8 -27.47 19.47 21.58
C ASP A 8 -26.82 18.83 22.81
N GLU A 9 -26.60 19.63 23.86
CA GLU A 9 -25.90 19.18 25.07
C GLU A 9 -26.64 18.06 25.82
N THR A 10 -27.97 18.09 25.82
CA THR A 10 -28.81 17.04 26.41
C THR A 10 -28.65 15.70 25.70
N LYS A 11 -28.70 15.70 24.36
CA LYS A 11 -28.50 14.50 23.53
C LYS A 11 -27.08 13.95 23.68
N LEU A 12 -26.08 14.84 23.80
CA LEU A 12 -24.71 14.42 24.04
C LEU A 12 -24.57 13.73 25.40
N SER A 13 -25.17 14.29 26.45
CA SER A 13 -25.17 13.69 27.79
C SER A 13 -25.85 12.32 27.80
N GLU A 14 -27.04 12.20 27.22
CA GLU A 14 -27.75 10.91 27.08
C GLU A 14 -26.91 9.87 26.32
N ALA A 15 -26.27 10.27 25.23
CA ALA A 15 -25.40 9.38 24.46
C ALA A 15 -24.16 8.93 25.25
N LEU A 16 -23.53 9.83 26.03
CA LEU A 16 -22.38 9.50 26.86
C LEU A 16 -22.76 8.53 27.99
N HIS A 17 -23.93 8.72 28.61
CA HIS A 17 -24.47 7.76 29.58
C HIS A 17 -24.75 6.40 28.94
N GLY A 18 -25.34 6.35 27.74
CA GLY A 18 -25.54 5.08 27.02
C GLY A 18 -24.22 4.39 26.67
N LEU A 19 -23.18 5.13 26.30
CA LEU A 19 -21.84 4.58 26.08
C LEU A 19 -21.17 4.11 27.37
N ALA A 20 -21.49 4.75 28.49
CA ALA A 20 -21.00 4.35 29.81
C ALA A 20 -21.64 3.06 30.31
N GLU A 21 -22.93 2.85 30.05
CA GLU A 21 -23.61 1.57 30.32
C GLU A 21 -22.99 0.39 29.57
N VAL A 22 -22.48 0.63 28.35
CA VAL A 22 -21.78 -0.38 27.54
C VAL A 22 -20.29 -0.49 27.94
N GLY A 23 -19.81 0.35 28.87
CA GLY A 23 -18.43 0.33 29.36
C GLY A 23 -17.40 0.94 28.39
N VAL A 24 -17.85 1.69 27.38
CA VAL A 24 -16.95 2.33 26.39
C VAL A 24 -16.29 3.57 26.96
N VAL A 25 -17.02 4.32 27.78
CA VAL A 25 -16.52 5.51 28.49
C VAL A 25 -16.88 5.43 29.97
N HIS A 26 -16.18 6.17 30.82
CA HIS A 26 -16.59 6.40 32.20
C HIS A 26 -16.33 7.86 32.58
N GLU A 27 -17.10 8.37 33.52
CA GLU A 27 -16.93 9.72 34.06
C GLU A 27 -15.88 9.67 35.17
N ALA A 28 -14.74 10.34 34.95
CA ALA A 28 -13.64 10.39 35.92
C ALA A 28 -13.85 11.53 36.94
N GLU A 29 -14.36 12.66 36.47
CA GLU A 29 -14.75 13.84 37.25
C GLU A 29 -16.05 14.41 36.65
N PRO A 30 -16.84 15.20 37.39
CA PRO A 30 -18.08 15.78 36.86
C PRO A 30 -17.87 16.53 35.54
N GLY A 31 -18.45 16.01 34.46
CA GLY A 31 -18.31 16.55 33.09
C GLY A 31 -17.06 16.11 32.33
N VAL A 32 -16.20 15.27 32.92
CA VAL A 32 -14.97 14.73 32.30
C VAL A 32 -15.15 13.25 31.98
N TRP A 33 -15.33 12.97 30.69
CA TRP A 33 -15.52 11.62 30.17
C TRP A 33 -14.21 11.06 29.60
N VAL A 34 -13.85 9.85 30.02
CA VAL A 34 -12.63 9.14 29.60
C VAL A 34 -13.02 7.83 28.91
N VAL A 35 -12.34 7.49 27.82
CA VAL A 35 -12.56 6.22 27.10
C VAL A 35 -11.89 5.07 27.86
N THR A 36 -12.67 4.05 28.19
CA THR A 36 -12.18 2.86 28.88
C THR A 36 -11.28 2.04 27.95
N HIS A 37 -10.19 1.47 28.47
CA HIS A 37 -9.22 0.68 27.71
C HIS A 37 -8.53 1.43 26.56
N PHE A 38 -8.57 2.77 26.54
CA PHE A 38 -7.91 3.54 25.47
C PHE A 38 -6.40 3.29 25.45
N ALA A 39 -5.77 3.24 26.62
CA ALA A 39 -4.35 2.93 26.75
C ALA A 39 -4.03 1.54 26.19
N GLU A 40 -4.79 0.50 26.57
CA GLU A 40 -4.60 -0.86 26.07
C GLU A 40 -4.82 -0.97 24.55
N ARG A 41 -5.73 -0.18 23.97
CA ARG A 41 -5.99 -0.16 22.52
C ARG A 41 -5.01 0.68 21.72
N GLN A 42 -4.37 1.65 22.35
CA GLN A 42 -3.33 2.48 21.73
C GLN A 42 -1.93 1.95 22.00
N ASP A 43 -1.79 0.97 22.91
CA ASP A 43 -0.50 0.37 23.16
C ASP A 43 0.02 -0.28 21.88
N ALA A 44 1.31 -0.09 21.63
CA ALA A 44 1.89 -0.56 20.39
C ALA A 44 1.95 -2.08 20.45
N ASP A 45 1.24 -2.76 19.53
CA ASP A 45 1.42 -4.19 19.29
C ASP A 45 2.92 -4.49 19.28
N THR A 46 3.32 -5.46 20.12
CA THR A 46 4.71 -5.90 20.12
C THR A 46 5.09 -6.39 18.72
N PRO A 47 6.37 -6.32 18.33
CA PRO A 47 6.79 -6.83 17.01
C PRO A 47 6.34 -8.27 16.75
N ALA A 48 6.35 -9.12 17.79
CA ALA A 48 5.89 -10.50 17.71
C ALA A 48 4.38 -10.63 17.45
N GLU A 49 3.55 -9.88 18.19
CA GLU A 49 2.10 -9.87 18.00
C GLU A 49 1.71 -9.30 16.63
N ARG A 50 2.41 -8.27 16.16
CA ARG A 50 2.21 -7.69 14.83
C ARG A 50 2.46 -8.72 13.73
N VAL A 51 3.55 -9.48 13.84
CA VAL A 51 3.86 -10.56 12.88
C VAL A 51 2.82 -11.67 12.97
N ALA A 52 2.40 -12.07 14.18
CA ALA A 52 1.37 -13.09 14.36
C ALA A 52 0.01 -12.68 13.79
N ASN A 53 -0.43 -11.43 14.03
CA ASN A 53 -1.67 -10.88 13.49
C ASN A 53 -1.61 -10.79 11.95
N HIS A 54 -0.49 -10.32 11.40
CA HIS A 54 -0.28 -10.32 9.95
C HIS A 54 -0.37 -11.73 9.36
N ARG A 55 0.26 -12.73 9.98
CA ARG A 55 0.19 -14.14 9.54
C ARG A 55 -1.25 -14.67 9.57
N LYS A 56 -2.02 -14.37 10.62
CA LYS A 56 -3.44 -14.75 10.75
C LYS A 56 -4.32 -14.13 9.66
N ASP A 57 -4.10 -12.85 9.34
CA ASP A 57 -4.88 -12.14 8.32
C ASP A 57 -4.57 -12.63 6.91
N VAL A 58 -3.30 -12.90 6.64
CA VAL A 58 -2.87 -13.51 5.38
C VAL A 58 -3.51 -14.89 5.22
N THR A 59 -3.44 -15.77 6.24
CA THR A 59 -4.06 -17.10 6.17
C THR A 59 -5.58 -17.04 5.99
N LYS A 60 -6.29 -16.13 6.68
CA LYS A 60 -7.74 -15.94 6.48
C LYS A 60 -8.08 -15.54 5.04
N ARG A 61 -7.31 -14.63 4.44
CA ARG A 61 -7.52 -14.20 3.05
C ARG A 61 -7.34 -15.33 2.05
N TYR A 62 -6.38 -16.22 2.27
CA TYR A 62 -6.18 -17.38 1.39
C TYR A 62 -7.25 -18.46 1.60
N LYS A 63 -7.72 -18.69 2.83
CA LYS A 63 -8.72 -19.72 3.12
C LYS A 63 -10.07 -19.44 2.45
N ASN A 64 -10.51 -18.17 2.41
CA ASN A 64 -11.79 -17.79 1.79
C ASN A 64 -11.73 -17.61 0.26
N ARG A 65 -10.56 -17.59 -0.37
CA ARG A 65 -10.45 -17.29 -1.81
C ARG A 65 -10.53 -18.51 -2.73
N ASN A 66 -10.31 -19.71 -2.20
CA ASN A 66 -10.27 -20.95 -2.99
C ASN A 66 -11.45 -21.89 -2.79
N GLU A 67 -12.40 -21.58 -1.90
CA GLU A 67 -13.46 -22.53 -1.51
C GLU A 67 -14.53 -22.77 -2.60
N ARG A 68 -14.51 -22.05 -3.74
CA ARG A 68 -15.56 -22.17 -4.76
C ARG A 68 -15.13 -22.33 -6.23
N VAL A 69 -13.85 -22.39 -6.58
CA VAL A 69 -13.47 -22.26 -8.02
C VAL A 69 -13.05 -23.57 -8.72
N THR A 70 -12.80 -24.68 -8.02
CA THR A 70 -12.59 -25.96 -8.74
C THR A 70 -13.12 -27.15 -7.95
N LYS A 71 -14.25 -27.71 -8.39
CA LYS A 71 -14.54 -29.15 -8.20
C LYS A 71 -13.56 -29.92 -9.08
N ARG A 72 -12.35 -30.15 -8.58
CA ARG A 72 -11.38 -31.05 -9.21
C ARG A 72 -11.78 -32.46 -8.79
N TYR A 73 -12.31 -33.24 -9.73
CA TYR A 73 -12.34 -34.70 -9.59
C TYR A 73 -10.89 -35.16 -9.42
N VAL A 74 -10.55 -35.67 -8.24
CA VAL A 74 -9.40 -36.56 -8.05
C VAL A 74 -9.84 -37.58 -7.00
N GLU A 75 -10.41 -38.68 -7.48
CA GLU A 75 -10.18 -39.99 -6.85
C GLU A 75 -8.75 -40.35 -7.23
N GLU A 76 -7.83 -40.32 -6.27
CA GLU A 76 -6.79 -41.34 -6.12
C GLU A 76 -6.01 -41.05 -4.84
N GLU A 77 -6.02 -42.06 -3.99
CA GLU A 77 -5.26 -42.21 -2.77
C GLU A 77 -3.77 -42.07 -3.05
N ILE A 78 -3.11 -41.12 -2.38
CA ILE A 78 -1.68 -41.20 -2.14
C ILE A 78 -1.50 -40.96 -0.64
N GLU A 79 -1.53 -42.06 0.09
CA GLU A 79 -0.82 -42.18 1.37
C GLU A 79 0.67 -42.00 1.08
N GLU A 80 1.32 -41.04 1.71
CA GLU A 80 2.71 -41.23 2.16
C GLU A 80 3.03 -40.28 3.32
N ASP A 81 3.17 -40.91 4.48
CA ASP A 81 3.84 -40.43 5.68
C ASP A 81 5.24 -39.90 5.39
N LYS A 82 5.58 -38.71 5.91
CA LYS A 82 6.91 -38.51 6.51
C LYS A 82 7.00 -37.29 7.44
N GLU A 83 6.88 -37.62 8.73
CA GLU A 83 7.72 -37.20 9.86
C GLU A 83 8.46 -35.84 9.82
N LYS A 84 8.04 -35.00 10.77
CA LYS A 84 8.89 -34.38 11.82
C LYS A 84 10.12 -33.60 11.35
N GLU A 85 10.00 -32.27 11.33
CA GLU A 85 11.16 -31.39 11.56
C GLU A 85 10.97 -30.52 12.79
N GLU A 86 12.03 -30.60 13.59
CA GLU A 86 12.26 -30.13 14.93
C GLU A 86 12.65 -28.65 14.91
N GLU A 87 12.11 -27.90 15.85
CA GLU A 87 12.45 -26.51 16.10
C GLU A 87 13.95 -26.38 16.43
N LYS A 88 14.68 -25.62 15.61
CA LYS A 88 15.98 -25.08 16.00
C LYS A 88 16.03 -23.60 15.67
N GLU A 89 15.67 -22.80 16.68
CA GLU A 89 16.06 -21.40 16.75
C GLU A 89 17.59 -21.33 16.78
N VAL A 90 18.18 -20.79 15.73
CA VAL A 90 19.57 -20.35 15.72
C VAL A 90 19.56 -18.86 15.39
N GLU A 91 19.72 -18.04 16.43
CA GLU A 91 20.29 -16.70 16.29
C GLU A 91 21.70 -16.85 15.70
N VAL A 92 21.85 -16.56 14.42
CA VAL A 92 23.18 -16.30 13.83
C VAL A 92 23.21 -14.85 13.40
N ASP A 93 23.83 -14.04 14.26
CA ASP A 93 24.47 -12.80 13.88
C ASP A 93 25.65 -13.16 12.96
N ALA A 94 25.35 -13.28 11.66
CA ALA A 94 26.31 -13.62 10.63
C ALA A 94 26.76 -12.34 9.92
N GLU A 95 27.84 -11.78 10.44
CA GLU A 95 28.77 -10.89 9.74
C GLU A 95 29.19 -11.57 8.42
N ALA A 96 28.52 -11.22 7.33
CA ALA A 96 28.76 -11.80 6.02
C ALA A 96 30.10 -11.30 5.45
N LYS A 97 31.18 -12.03 5.73
CA LYS A 97 32.40 -12.01 4.93
C LYS A 97 32.14 -12.66 3.57
N SER A 98 31.64 -11.87 2.63
CA SER A 98 31.58 -12.23 1.20
C SER A 98 32.95 -12.07 0.56
N GLY A 99 33.83 -13.06 0.77
CA GLY A 99 35.08 -13.24 0.04
C GLY A 99 34.90 -14.22 -1.12
N GLY A 100 34.01 -13.88 -2.06
CA GLY A 100 33.88 -14.57 -3.33
C GLY A 100 34.45 -13.69 -4.42
N ASP A 101 35.63 -14.05 -4.91
CA ASP A 101 36.33 -13.43 -6.04
C ASP A 101 35.59 -13.78 -7.35
N GLN A 102 34.33 -13.38 -7.44
CA GLN A 102 33.58 -13.34 -8.67
C GLN A 102 34.03 -12.09 -9.39
N LYS A 103 34.72 -12.27 -10.52
CA LYS A 103 34.93 -11.20 -11.48
C LYS A 103 33.61 -10.44 -11.64
N PRO A 104 33.62 -9.10 -11.57
CA PRO A 104 32.41 -8.31 -11.74
C PRO A 104 31.90 -8.59 -13.15
N ASP A 105 30.96 -9.52 -13.28
CA ASP A 105 30.13 -9.61 -14.47
C ASP A 105 29.37 -8.28 -14.51
N ASP A 106 29.88 -7.37 -15.34
CA ASP A 106 29.49 -5.96 -15.48
C ASP A 106 28.01 -5.75 -15.86
N ASP A 107 27.23 -6.82 -16.03
CA ASP A 107 25.82 -6.80 -16.43
C ASP A 107 24.90 -7.34 -15.34
N TYR A 108 24.94 -6.73 -14.14
CA TYR A 108 23.94 -6.99 -13.09
C TYR A 108 22.49 -6.70 -13.55
N PHE A 109 22.34 -5.76 -14.49
CA PHE A 109 21.04 -5.43 -15.08
C PHE A 109 20.86 -6.11 -16.42
N SER A 110 19.75 -6.84 -16.58
CA SER A 110 19.40 -7.48 -17.84
C SER A 110 19.34 -6.46 -19.00
N PRO A 111 19.77 -6.82 -20.23
CA PRO A 111 19.69 -5.94 -21.40
C PRO A 111 18.30 -5.35 -21.64
N THR A 112 17.24 -6.06 -21.25
CA THR A 112 15.84 -5.60 -21.38
C THR A 112 15.49 -4.46 -20.43
N MET A 113 16.21 -4.30 -19.32
CA MET A 113 16.02 -3.19 -18.36
C MET A 113 16.78 -1.93 -18.77
N LYS A 114 17.83 -2.05 -19.60
CA LYS A 114 18.71 -0.93 -19.98
C LYS A 114 17.92 0.29 -20.53
N PRO A 115 16.89 0.13 -21.39
CA PRO A 115 16.09 1.27 -21.86
C PRO A 115 15.34 2.02 -20.75
N LEU A 116 14.80 1.29 -19.77
CA LEU A 116 14.09 1.88 -18.63
C LEU A 116 15.04 2.63 -17.70
N ILE A 117 16.22 2.04 -17.44
CA ILE A 117 17.28 2.65 -16.64
C ILE A 117 17.79 3.92 -17.31
N GLN A 118 18.00 3.90 -18.63
CA GLN A 118 18.44 5.07 -19.39
C GLN A 118 17.40 6.19 -19.38
N ALA A 119 16.12 5.88 -19.60
CA ALA A 119 15.05 6.87 -19.54
C ALA A 119 14.93 7.50 -18.15
N PHE A 120 14.97 6.69 -17.08
CA PHE A 120 14.95 7.18 -15.71
C PHE A 120 16.17 8.06 -15.40
N SER A 121 17.36 7.61 -15.77
CA SER A 121 18.61 8.35 -15.53
C SER A 121 18.64 9.67 -16.30
N ALA A 122 18.16 9.67 -17.56
CA ALA A 122 18.06 10.88 -18.37
C ALA A 122 17.07 11.90 -17.79
N ALA A 123 15.93 11.44 -17.26
CA ALA A 123 14.91 12.33 -16.71
C ALA A 123 15.27 12.89 -15.33
N THR A 124 15.99 12.12 -14.50
CA THR A 124 16.24 12.47 -13.09
C THR A 124 17.68 12.87 -12.79
N GLY A 125 18.63 12.52 -13.66
CA GLY A 125 20.07 12.64 -13.38
C GLY A 125 20.60 11.60 -12.38
N ILE A 126 19.76 10.68 -11.90
CA ILE A 126 20.18 9.64 -10.94
C ILE A 126 20.56 8.38 -11.72
N HIS A 127 21.84 8.02 -11.67
CA HIS A 127 22.37 6.84 -12.33
C HIS A 127 22.20 5.57 -11.48
N ALA A 128 22.11 4.42 -12.15
CA ALA A 128 22.12 3.13 -11.47
C ALA A 128 23.45 2.94 -10.71
N PRO A 129 23.42 2.42 -9.47
CA PRO A 129 24.63 2.16 -8.71
C PRO A 129 25.49 1.10 -9.44
N ILE A 130 26.79 1.35 -9.49
CA ILE A 130 27.77 0.41 -10.06
C ILE A 130 28.29 -0.47 -8.90
N GLY A 131 28.13 -1.78 -9.04
CA GLY A 131 28.55 -2.76 -8.04
C GLY A 131 27.40 -3.49 -7.34
N GLY A 132 27.71 -4.60 -6.68
CA GLY A 132 26.75 -5.33 -5.86
C GLY A 132 26.40 -4.58 -4.57
N GLY A 133 25.19 -4.79 -4.03
CA GLY A 133 24.79 -4.22 -2.74
C GLY A 133 23.28 -4.05 -2.59
N GLY A 134 22.86 -3.60 -1.41
CA GLY A 134 21.44 -3.40 -1.10
C GLY A 134 20.76 -2.35 -2.00
N GLN A 135 21.48 -1.28 -2.37
CA GLN A 135 20.93 -0.26 -3.26
C GLN A 135 20.74 -0.79 -4.70
N THR A 136 21.70 -1.55 -5.22
CA THR A 136 21.62 -2.17 -6.56
C THR A 136 20.48 -3.18 -6.63
N ARG A 137 20.29 -3.98 -5.57
CA ARG A 137 19.14 -4.89 -5.46
C ARG A 137 17.81 -4.13 -5.47
N ARG A 138 17.69 -3.05 -4.68
CA ARG A 138 16.48 -2.20 -4.68
C ARG A 138 16.21 -1.57 -6.04
N TRP A 139 17.25 -1.16 -6.76
CA TRP A 139 17.14 -0.67 -8.13
C TRP A 139 16.60 -1.75 -9.07
N HIS A 140 17.18 -2.94 -9.01
CA HIS A 140 16.79 -4.08 -9.83
C HIS A 140 15.33 -4.50 -9.56
N ASP A 141 14.93 -4.62 -8.30
CA ASP A 141 13.55 -4.98 -7.92
C ASP A 141 12.54 -3.94 -8.42
N ALA A 142 12.88 -2.65 -8.33
CA ALA A 142 12.03 -1.58 -8.87
C ALA A 142 11.93 -1.62 -10.40
N MET A 143 13.03 -1.94 -11.11
CA MET A 143 13.01 -2.11 -12.58
C MET A 143 12.18 -3.32 -13.00
N LEU A 144 12.27 -4.44 -12.27
CA LEU A 144 11.42 -5.60 -12.49
C LEU A 144 9.94 -5.26 -12.33
N GLU A 145 9.58 -4.47 -11.32
CA GLU A 145 8.19 -4.07 -11.10
C GLU A 145 7.69 -3.13 -12.21
N LEU A 146 8.52 -2.19 -12.69
CA LEU A 146 8.20 -1.36 -13.87
C LEU A 146 7.99 -2.22 -15.13
N MET A 147 8.83 -3.23 -15.34
CA MET A 147 8.64 -4.19 -16.44
C MET A 147 7.37 -5.03 -16.27
N ARG A 148 7.05 -5.47 -15.06
CA ARG A 148 5.82 -6.21 -14.73
C ARG A 148 4.58 -5.36 -15.03
N MET A 149 4.65 -4.07 -14.72
CA MET A 149 3.66 -3.09 -15.10
C MET A 149 3.63 -2.80 -16.60
N ARG A 150 4.60 -3.29 -17.38
CA ARG A 150 4.80 -2.96 -18.80
C ARG A 150 4.98 -1.46 -19.03
N ALA A 151 5.67 -0.77 -18.12
CA ALA A 151 5.96 0.66 -18.26
C ALA A 151 6.88 0.88 -19.47
N SER A 152 6.50 1.80 -20.38
CA SER A 152 7.39 2.19 -21.48
C SER A 152 8.44 3.20 -21.00
N PRO A 153 9.59 3.33 -21.69
CA PRO A 153 10.58 4.36 -21.40
C PRO A 153 10.00 5.79 -21.43
N GLU A 154 9.05 6.04 -22.34
CA GLU A 154 8.35 7.33 -22.46
C GLU A 154 7.43 7.61 -21.26
N GLU A 155 6.71 6.59 -20.78
CA GLU A 155 5.87 6.72 -19.57
C GLU A 155 6.72 7.04 -18.34
N ILE A 156 7.91 6.44 -18.23
CA ILE A 156 8.86 6.72 -17.14
C ILE A 156 9.36 8.16 -17.21
N ASP A 157 9.82 8.63 -18.37
CA ASP A 157 10.29 10.02 -18.55
C ASP A 157 9.18 11.02 -18.24
N ALA A 158 7.97 10.81 -18.78
CA ALA A 158 6.82 11.67 -18.53
C ALA A 158 6.45 11.72 -17.04
N THR A 159 6.42 10.57 -16.37
CA THR A 159 6.12 10.48 -14.93
C THR A 159 7.18 11.21 -14.10
N CYS A 160 8.46 11.02 -14.41
CA CYS A 160 9.55 11.68 -13.69
C CYS A 160 9.47 13.21 -13.84
N ARG A 161 9.25 13.71 -15.06
CA ARG A 161 9.10 15.15 -15.30
C ARG A 161 7.91 15.74 -14.58
N GLU A 162 6.77 15.04 -14.57
CA GLU A 162 5.58 15.49 -13.86
C GLU A 162 5.83 15.57 -12.34
N MET A 163 6.44 14.55 -11.74
CA MET A 163 6.76 14.54 -10.31
C MET A 163 7.76 15.64 -9.94
N LEU A 164 8.79 15.87 -10.78
CA LEU A 164 9.74 16.96 -10.58
C LEU A 164 9.09 18.34 -10.72
N ALA A 165 8.19 18.52 -11.69
CA ALA A 165 7.42 19.76 -11.86
C ALA A 165 6.50 20.05 -10.67
N GLN A 166 6.03 19.01 -9.97
CA GLN A 166 5.28 19.13 -8.72
C GLN A 166 6.17 19.36 -7.48
N GLY A 167 7.49 19.42 -7.64
CA GLY A 167 8.44 19.58 -6.53
C GLY A 167 8.61 18.33 -5.67
N LEU A 168 8.21 17.15 -6.17
CA LEU A 168 8.36 15.89 -5.44
C LEU A 168 9.81 15.38 -5.55
N LYS A 169 10.36 14.92 -4.43
CA LYS A 169 11.71 14.36 -4.37
C LYS A 169 11.72 12.92 -4.89
N ILE A 170 12.49 12.67 -5.95
CA ILE A 170 12.74 11.32 -6.48
C ILE A 170 14.08 10.83 -5.92
N ALA A 171 14.07 9.75 -5.15
CA ALA A 171 15.29 9.16 -4.57
C ALA A 171 15.85 7.98 -5.39
N GLY A 172 15.00 7.39 -6.24
CA GLY A 172 15.33 6.27 -7.09
C GLY A 172 14.08 5.72 -7.79
N PRO A 173 14.20 4.64 -8.56
CA PRO A 173 13.10 4.14 -9.38
C PRO A 173 11.87 3.68 -8.59
N TRP A 174 12.05 3.21 -7.34
CA TRP A 174 10.92 2.84 -6.48
C TRP A 174 10.00 4.04 -6.15
N SER A 175 10.50 5.28 -6.21
CA SER A 175 9.71 6.48 -5.97
C SER A 175 8.65 6.73 -7.05
N ILE A 176 8.84 6.19 -8.27
CA ILE A 176 7.97 6.48 -9.41
C ILE A 176 6.91 5.40 -9.68
N LEU A 177 6.95 4.25 -8.98
CA LEU A 177 6.02 3.12 -9.22
C LEU A 177 4.55 3.56 -9.10
N ASN A 178 4.22 4.28 -8.03
CA ASN A 178 2.87 4.83 -7.85
C ASN A 178 2.57 5.95 -8.84
N GLY A 179 3.58 6.77 -9.19
CA GLY A 179 3.46 7.83 -10.19
C GLY A 179 3.02 7.29 -11.56
N VAL A 180 3.62 6.18 -12.02
CA VAL A 180 3.27 5.55 -13.31
C VAL A 180 1.81 5.06 -13.32
N ASN A 181 1.32 4.49 -12.21
CA ASN A 181 -0.08 4.08 -12.09
C ASN A 181 -1.04 5.29 -12.16
N VAL A 182 -0.71 6.38 -11.47
CA VAL A 182 -1.48 7.62 -11.50
C VAL A 182 -1.47 8.24 -12.91
N PHE A 183 -0.31 8.29 -13.56
CA PHE A 183 -0.16 8.80 -14.93
C PHE A 183 -1.07 8.03 -15.90
N ARG A 184 -1.05 6.69 -15.84
CA ARG A 184 -1.92 5.85 -16.68
C ARG A 184 -3.40 6.02 -16.39
N SER A 185 -3.77 6.12 -15.12
CA SER A 185 -5.16 6.38 -14.72
C SER A 185 -5.67 7.68 -15.37
N ARG A 186 -4.84 8.74 -15.38
CA ARG A 186 -5.16 10.01 -16.04
C ARG A 186 -5.22 9.91 -17.56
N GLN A 187 -4.35 9.13 -18.19
CA GLN A 187 -4.41 8.94 -19.65
C GLN A 187 -5.66 8.16 -20.09
N ARG A 188 -6.16 7.26 -19.25
CA ARG A 188 -7.40 6.51 -19.49
C ARG A 188 -8.66 7.31 -19.18
N ALA A 189 -8.55 8.32 -18.32
CA ALA A 189 -9.67 9.20 -18.03
C ALA A 189 -10.10 9.92 -19.32
N PRO A 190 -11.41 9.93 -19.65
CA PRO A 190 -11.89 10.58 -20.87
C PRO A 190 -11.54 12.07 -20.83
N LYS A 191 -10.62 12.50 -21.70
CA LYS A 191 -10.20 13.91 -21.85
C LYS A 191 -11.35 14.83 -22.29
N ASN A 192 -12.47 14.23 -22.73
CA ASN A 192 -13.67 14.90 -23.24
C ASN A 192 -14.86 14.83 -22.30
N GLY A 193 -14.65 14.59 -21.01
CA GLY A 193 -15.60 15.11 -20.04
C GLY A 193 -15.57 16.63 -20.13
N LYS A 194 -16.34 17.21 -21.06
CA LYS A 194 -16.85 18.58 -20.86
C LYS A 194 -17.27 18.57 -19.39
N LYS A 195 -16.65 19.40 -18.56
CA LYS A 195 -17.25 19.73 -17.28
C LYS A 195 -18.64 20.18 -17.69
N GLN A 196 -19.65 19.32 -17.56
CA GLN A 196 -21.02 19.78 -17.64
C GLN A 196 -21.04 20.87 -16.61
N ASP A 197 -21.22 22.09 -17.11
CA ASP A 197 -21.19 23.24 -16.25
C ASP A 197 -22.21 22.93 -15.17
N VAL A 198 -21.76 22.89 -13.92
CA VAL A 198 -22.64 22.48 -12.82
C VAL A 198 -23.86 23.42 -12.80
N ASP A 199 -23.65 24.65 -13.25
CA ASP A 199 -24.69 25.65 -13.48
C ASP A 199 -25.67 25.27 -14.60
N GLU A 200 -25.23 24.57 -15.65
CA GLU A 200 -26.11 24.07 -16.73
C GLU A 200 -26.99 22.93 -16.22
N ILE A 201 -26.44 21.99 -15.44
CA ILE A 201 -27.22 20.92 -14.78
C ILE A 201 -28.22 21.51 -13.78
N ILE A 202 -27.80 22.49 -12.97
CA ILE A 202 -28.69 23.16 -12.01
C ILE A 202 -29.82 23.91 -12.74
N ARG A 203 -29.52 24.59 -13.86
CA ARG A 203 -30.54 25.27 -14.68
C ARG A 203 -31.54 24.29 -15.27
N GLU A 204 -31.06 23.17 -15.81
CA GLU A 204 -31.92 22.11 -16.36
C GLU A 204 -32.85 21.56 -15.27
N TYR A 205 -32.31 21.24 -14.09
CA TYR A 205 -33.10 20.73 -12.96
C TYR A 205 -34.16 21.72 -12.45
N ILE A 206 -33.84 23.02 -12.37
CA ILE A 206 -34.80 24.06 -12.00
C ILE A 206 -35.90 24.19 -13.07
N SER A 207 -35.57 24.04 -14.35
CA SER A 207 -36.53 24.14 -15.45
C SER A 207 -37.54 22.99 -15.47
N GLU A 208 -37.11 21.78 -15.08
CA GLU A 208 -37.96 20.59 -15.02
C GLU A 208 -38.84 20.54 -13.76
N ASN A 209 -38.48 21.30 -12.71
CA ASN A 209 -39.19 21.31 -11.43
C ASN A 209 -39.60 22.74 -11.02
N PRO A 210 -40.44 23.44 -11.81
CA PRO A 210 -40.98 24.72 -11.40
C PRO A 210 -41.82 24.50 -10.14
N LYS A 211 -41.43 25.13 -9.03
CA LYS A 211 -42.17 25.05 -7.76
C LYS A 211 -43.62 25.50 -8.00
N VAL A 212 -44.54 24.56 -7.83
CA VAL A 212 -46.00 24.77 -7.81
C VAL A 212 -46.40 25.40 -6.49
#